data_AF-A0A2R4BM10-F1
#
_entry.id   AF-A0A2R4BM10-F1
#
_cell.length_a   1.000
_cell.length_b   1.000
_cell.length_c   1.000
_cell.angle_alpha   90.00
_cell.angle_beta   90.00
_cell.angle_gamma   90.00
#
_symmetry.space_group_name_H-M   'P 1'
#
loop_
_entity.id
_entity.type
_entity.pdbx_description
1 polymer ?
#
loop_
_entity_poly.entity_id
_entity_poly.type
_entity_poly.pdbx_seq_one_letter_code
_entity_poly.pdbx_strand_id
1 'polypeptide(L)'
;MAGVALANGLNANQVHRWMRERGIVPPSRRTPVGVGLNALAEPGFVAVQVAPGVEASVIRVAAQRGNARVKLEWPLQAADACGAWLREWLA
;
A
#
# COMPACT_ATOMS: atom_id res chain seq x y z
N MET A 1 8.37 -17.68 -1.91
CA MET A 1 7.65 -16.40 -1.92
C MET A 1 6.63 -16.25 -0.78
N ALA A 2 5.88 -17.31 -0.40
CA ALA A 2 4.80 -17.18 0.60
C ALA A 2 5.26 -16.85 2.04
N GLY A 3 6.41 -17.34 2.49
CA GLY A 3 6.87 -17.13 3.89
C GLY A 3 7.26 -15.68 4.22
N VAL A 4 7.94 -14.98 3.31
CA VAL A 4 8.37 -13.57 3.52
C VAL A 4 7.18 -12.61 3.39
N ALA A 5 6.24 -12.94 2.50
CA ALA A 5 4.99 -12.23 2.30
C ALA A 5 4.07 -12.31 3.54
N LEU A 6 3.88 -13.51 4.10
CA LEU A 6 3.05 -13.72 5.29
C LEU A 6 3.66 -13.11 6.55
N ALA A 7 5.00 -13.13 6.70
CA ALA A 7 5.67 -12.54 7.86
C ALA A 7 5.64 -10.99 7.89
N ASN A 8 5.36 -10.33 6.76
CA ASN A 8 5.34 -8.87 6.64
C ASN A 8 3.99 -8.31 6.16
N GLY A 9 2.94 -9.14 6.06
CA GLY A 9 1.62 -8.70 5.54
C GLY A 9 1.63 -8.23 4.09
N LEU A 10 2.66 -8.58 3.31
CA LEU A 10 2.85 -8.12 1.93
C LEU A 10 2.21 -9.07 0.94
N ASN A 11 1.63 -8.53 -0.14
CA ASN A 11 1.03 -9.34 -1.19
C ASN A 11 2.12 -10.07 -2.00
N ALA A 12 2.06 -11.40 -2.04
CA ALA A 12 3.05 -12.23 -2.73
C ALA A 12 3.23 -11.91 -4.22
N ASN A 13 2.19 -11.39 -4.88
CA ASN A 13 2.24 -11.00 -6.30
C ASN A 13 3.04 -9.71 -6.51
N GLN A 14 3.02 -8.78 -5.53
CA GLN A 14 3.80 -7.55 -5.59
C GLN A 14 5.30 -7.85 -5.42
N VAL A 15 5.64 -8.75 -4.50
CA VAL A 15 7.03 -9.21 -4.31
C VAL A 15 7.56 -9.90 -5.57
N HIS A 16 6.77 -10.78 -6.18
CA HIS A 16 7.17 -11.46 -7.41
C HIS A 16 7.35 -10.50 -8.60
N ARG A 17 6.47 -9.50 -8.74
CA ARG A 17 6.59 -8.46 -9.78
C ARG A 17 7.83 -7.61 -9.59
N TRP A 18 8.06 -7.12 -8.37
CA TRP A 18 9.24 -6.32 -8.01
C TRP A 18 10.55 -7.06 -8.29
N MET A 19 10.61 -8.36 -7.98
CA MET A 19 11.79 -9.19 -8.27
C MET A 19 12.04 -9.37 -9.77
N ARG A 20 10.97 -9.57 -10.57
CA ARG A 20 11.08 -9.68 -12.03
C ARG A 20 11.56 -8.38 -12.67
N GLU A 21 11.01 -7.24 -12.24
CA GLU A 21 11.34 -5.92 -12.78
C GLU A 21 12.80 -5.52 -12.50
N ARG A 22 13.39 -6.03 -11.42
CA ARG A 22 14.79 -5.76 -11.05
C ARG A 22 15.77 -6.86 -11.46
N GLY A 23 15.31 -7.87 -12.21
CA GLY A 23 16.15 -9.00 -12.63
C GLY A 23 16.69 -9.85 -11.46
N ILE A 24 16.05 -9.76 -10.29
CA ILE A 24 16.46 -10.49 -9.09
C ILE A 24 15.94 -11.91 -9.20
N VAL A 25 16.85 -12.85 -9.45
CA VAL A 25 16.52 -14.28 -9.47
C VAL A 25 16.20 -14.71 -8.03
N PRO A 26 15.03 -15.32 -7.76
CA PRO A 26 14.75 -15.82 -6.42
C PRO A 26 15.80 -16.86 -6.02
N PRO A 27 16.29 -16.86 -4.77
CA PRO A 27 17.22 -17.88 -4.33
C PRO A 27 16.55 -19.25 -4.50
N SER A 28 17.07 -20.01 -5.46
CA SER A 28 16.69 -21.39 -5.72
C SER A 28 16.81 -22.16 -4.41
N ARG A 29 15.68 -22.74 -4.00
CA ARG A 29 15.53 -23.86 -3.06
C ARG A 29 16.82 -24.25 -2.33
N ARG A 30 16.91 -23.84 -1.05
CA ARG A 30 17.96 -24.22 -0.08
C ARG A 30 18.45 -25.66 -0.32
N THR A 31 19.69 -25.81 -0.73
CA THR A 31 20.54 -26.97 -0.38
C THR A 31 21.40 -26.54 0.81
N PRO A 32 21.49 -27.31 1.89
CA PRO A 32 22.38 -26.99 3.00
C PRO A 32 23.79 -27.43 2.59
N VAL A 33 24.64 -26.48 2.18
CA VAL A 33 26.08 -26.72 2.03
C VAL A 33 26.80 -25.61 2.79
N GLY A 34 27.67 -26.04 3.70
CA GLY A 34 28.36 -25.18 4.64
C GLY A 34 29.46 -24.32 4.04
N VAL A 35 29.77 -23.27 4.81
CA VAL A 35 31.04 -22.55 4.96
C VAL A 35 31.78 -22.13 3.68
N GLY A 36 31.85 -20.82 3.48
CA GLY A 36 32.83 -20.19 2.59
C GLY A 36 32.71 -18.67 2.62
N LEU A 37 33.64 -18.01 3.30
CA LEU A 37 33.80 -16.56 3.37
C LEU A 37 33.94 -15.94 1.96
N ASN A 38 33.07 -14.98 1.65
CA ASN A 38 33.37 -13.67 1.05
C ASN A 38 32.06 -13.02 0.57
N ALA A 39 31.27 -12.52 1.51
CA ALA A 39 30.14 -11.66 1.16
C ALA A 39 30.68 -10.25 0.93
N LEU A 40 31.12 -9.97 -0.30
CA LEU A 40 31.10 -8.61 -0.83
C LEU A 40 29.68 -8.09 -0.58
N ALA A 41 29.57 -6.97 0.13
CA ALA A 41 28.31 -6.43 0.60
C ALA A 41 27.37 -6.19 -0.60
N GLU A 42 26.50 -7.16 -0.88
CA GLU A 42 25.38 -6.96 -1.78
C GLU A 42 24.51 -5.83 -1.21
N PRO A 43 23.96 -4.94 -2.06
CA PRO A 43 23.05 -3.92 -1.58
C PRO A 43 21.80 -4.58 -0.97
N GLY A 44 21.84 -4.76 0.34
CA GLY A 44 20.77 -5.37 1.12
C GLY A 44 19.55 -4.47 1.13
N PHE A 45 18.37 -5.07 0.99
CA PHE A 45 17.12 -4.36 1.20
C PHE A 45 17.01 -3.96 2.67
N VAL A 46 16.99 -2.66 2.95
CA VAL A 46 16.73 -2.13 4.30
C VAL A 46 15.22 -1.92 4.43
N ALA A 47 14.57 -2.76 5.23
CA ALA A 47 13.17 -2.59 5.56
C ALA A 47 13.01 -1.34 6.46
N VAL A 48 12.49 -0.26 5.89
CA VAL A 48 12.07 0.92 6.66
C VAL A 48 10.70 0.63 7.25
N GLN A 49 10.63 0.63 8.58
CA GLN A 49 9.36 0.57 9.30
C GLN A 49 8.67 1.92 9.12
N VAL A 50 7.67 1.96 8.24
CA VAL A 50 6.77 3.12 8.14
C VAL A 50 5.76 2.96 9.27
N ALA A 51 5.70 3.95 10.17
CA ALA A 51 4.69 3.95 11.22
C ALA A 51 3.30 3.81 10.57
N PRO A 52 2.40 2.99 11.14
CA PRO A 52 1.04 2.90 10.62
C PRO A 52 0.44 4.31 10.61
N GLY A 53 0.09 4.80 9.42
CA GLY A 53 -0.53 6.10 9.27
C GLY A 53 -1.81 6.14 10.08
N VAL A 54 -2.05 7.25 10.79
CA VAL A 54 -3.36 7.49 11.41
C VAL A 54 -4.36 7.63 10.25
N GLU A 55 -5.34 6.73 10.19
CA GLU A 55 -6.44 6.90 9.23
C GLU A 55 -7.17 8.20 9.59
N ALA A 56 -7.05 9.19 8.70
CA ALA A 56 -7.75 10.45 8.87
C ALA A 56 -9.24 10.22 8.69
N SER A 57 -10.04 10.66 9.67
CA SER A 57 -11.49 10.64 9.57
C SER A 57 -11.94 11.48 8.37
N VAL A 58 -12.80 10.91 7.53
CA VAL A 58 -13.34 11.56 6.33
C VAL A 58 -14.86 11.54 6.34
N ILE A 59 -15.45 12.60 5.79
CA ILE A 59 -16.87 12.70 5.47
C ILE A 59 -17.06 12.11 4.07
N ARG A 60 -18.02 11.21 3.91
CA ARG A 60 -18.32 10.58 2.61
C ARG A 60 -19.67 11.05 2.10
N VAL A 61 -19.66 11.69 0.94
CA VAL A 61 -20.88 12.16 0.27
C VAL A 61 -21.08 11.34 -0.99
N ALA A 62 -22.32 10.88 -1.22
CA ALA A 62 -22.69 10.19 -2.44
C ALA A 62 -23.90 10.87 -3.08
N ALA A 63 -23.80 11.15 -4.37
CA ALA A 63 -24.86 11.72 -5.18
C ALA A 63 -25.26 10.73 -6.28
N GLN A 64 -26.56 10.63 -6.55
CA GLN A 64 -27.10 9.77 -7.62
C GLN A 64 -28.04 10.61 -8.48
N ARG A 65 -27.81 10.65 -9.80
CA ARG A 65 -28.69 11.28 -10.78
C ARG A 65 -29.00 10.29 -11.89
N GLY A 66 -30.20 9.71 -11.84
CA GLY A 66 -30.54 8.56 -12.68
C GLY A 66 -29.53 7.42 -12.48
N ASN A 67 -28.87 7.01 -13.56
CA ASN A 67 -27.86 5.94 -13.53
C ASN A 67 -26.46 6.42 -13.15
N ALA A 68 -26.22 7.74 -13.07
CA ALA A 68 -24.92 8.28 -12.68
C ALA A 68 -24.80 8.33 -11.14
N ARG A 69 -23.68 7.84 -10.61
CA ARG A 69 -23.33 7.91 -9.18
C ARG A 69 -21.98 8.55 -8.99
N VAL A 70 -21.92 9.56 -8.12
CA VAL A 70 -20.68 10.22 -7.71
C VAL A 70 -20.44 9.96 -6.24
N LYS A 71 -19.19 9.69 -5.87
CA LYS A 71 -18.73 9.57 -4.48
C LYS A 71 -17.62 10.58 -4.26
N LEU A 72 -17.70 11.31 -3.17
CA LEU A 72 -16.75 12.32 -2.75
C LEU A 72 -16.29 11.97 -1.33
N GLU A 73 -14.99 12.07 -1.10
CA GLU A 73 -14.41 12.01 0.24
C GLU A 73 -13.91 13.40 0.59
N TRP A 74 -14.34 13.89 1.74
CA TRP A 74 -14.04 15.21 2.24
C TRP A 74 -13.32 15.10 3.59
N PRO A 75 -12.21 15.81 3.82
CA PRO A 75 -11.52 15.80 5.10
C PRO A 75 -12.41 16.28 6.27
N LEU A 76 -12.39 15.60 7.41
CA LEU A 76 -13.18 16.02 8.58
C LEU A 76 -12.78 17.43 9.06
N GLN A 77 -11.51 17.83 8.91
CA GLN A 77 -11.03 19.16 9.28
C GLN A 77 -11.66 20.30 8.47
N ALA A 78 -12.33 20.00 7.35
CA ALA A 78 -13.01 20.98 6.51
C ALA A 78 -14.53 20.77 6.49
N ALA A 79 -15.11 20.29 7.60
CA ALA A 79 -16.54 20.02 7.73
C ALA A 79 -17.42 21.25 7.45
N ASP A 80 -17.00 22.45 7.89
CA ASP A 80 -17.75 23.69 7.65
C ASP A 80 -17.89 24.00 6.15
N ALA A 81 -16.80 23.83 5.40
CA ALA A 81 -16.81 24.01 3.95
C ALA A 81 -17.68 22.94 3.26
N CYS A 82 -17.66 21.69 3.75
CA CYS A 82 -18.56 20.64 3.26
C CYS A 82 -20.03 21.02 3.48
N GLY A 83 -20.37 21.57 4.66
CA GLY A 83 -21.72 21.99 4.99
C GLY A 83 -22.21 23.21 4.20
N ALA A 84 -21.32 24.15 3.87
CA ALA A 84 -21.62 25.25 2.97
C ALA A 84 -21.94 24.74 1.56
N TRP A 85 -21.06 23.90 1.00
CA TRP A 85 -21.24 23.32 -0.33
C TRP A 85 -22.52 22.48 -0.43
N LEU A 86 -22.83 21.66 0.58
CA LEU A 86 -24.06 20.86 0.61
C LEU A 86 -25.33 21.73 0.61
N ARG A 87 -25.33 22.86 1.33
CA ARG A 87 -26.49 23.76 1.36
C ARG A 87 -26.72 24.44 0.02
N GLU A 88 -25.66 24.90 -0.63
CA GLU A 88 -25.75 25.48 -1.99
C GLU A 88 -26.24 24.45 -3.00
N TRP A 89 -25.80 23.20 -2.87
CA TRP A 89 -26.18 22.14 -3.79
C TRP A 89 -27.63 21.67 -3.64
N LEU A 90 -28.21 21.78 -2.44
CA LEU A 90 -29.57 21.36 -2.13
C LEU A 90 -30.62 22.47 -2.19
N ALA A 91 -30.18 23.73 -2.38
CA ALA A 91 -31.06 24.87 -2.61
C ALA A 91 -31.65 24.86 -4.03
#